data_AF-A0A942TU12-F1
#
_entry.id   AF-A0A942TU12-F1
#
_cell.length_a   1.000
_cell.length_b   1.000
_cell.length_c   1.000
_cell.angle_alpha   90.00
_cell.angle_beta   90.00
_cell.angle_gamma   90.00
#
_symmetry.space_group_name_H-M   'P 1'
#
loop_
_entity.id
_entity.type
_entity.pdbx_description
1 polymer ?
#
loop_
_entity_poly.entity_id
_entity_poly.type
_entity_poly.pdbx_seq_one_letter_code
_entity_poly.pdbx_strand_id
1 'polypeptide(L)'
;MIIRVLGMWKAILLISCFIHLFPSASHAQSNEDMQRQAFLNFEKDIHTLVASSMERFDKSDLPLNEEYIYMYFLTARDEYVQSALNLQRIAVPTTLPNHIKRSLEKVKSELIIGLHSLEESMDVVTLYMITDNPLLYDLYKKKRENGFLYLDGGLTSLATVKLRLEGEKHSVP
;
A
#
# COMPACT_ATOMS: atom_id res chain seq x y z
N MET A 1 11.13 -62.98 29.79
CA MET A 1 11.71 -61.61 29.70
C MET A 1 11.50 -60.95 28.32
N ILE A 2 11.48 -61.71 27.23
CA ILE A 2 11.34 -61.20 25.83
C ILE A 2 9.94 -60.60 25.53
N ILE A 3 8.87 -61.12 26.13
CA ILE A 3 7.49 -60.66 25.88
C ILE A 3 7.25 -59.23 26.41
N ARG A 4 7.94 -58.82 27.49
CA ARG A 4 7.86 -57.44 28.03
C ARG A 4 8.53 -56.41 27.11
N VAL A 5 9.59 -56.80 26.41
CA VAL A 5 10.32 -55.91 25.49
C VAL A 5 9.50 -55.65 24.23
N LEU A 6 8.87 -56.68 23.64
CA LEU A 6 7.99 -56.52 22.46
C LEU A 6 6.79 -55.59 22.72
N GLY A 7 6.24 -55.59 23.94
CA GLY A 7 5.15 -54.69 24.33
C GLY A 7 5.56 -53.22 24.35
N MET A 8 6.79 -52.92 24.78
CA MET A 8 7.33 -51.56 24.80
C MET A 8 7.55 -51.00 23.39
N TRP A 9 8.05 -51.81 22.44
CA TRP A 9 8.24 -51.37 21.05
C TRP A 9 6.92 -51.06 20.33
N LYS A 10 5.85 -51.84 20.61
CA LYS A 10 4.51 -51.55 20.08
C LYS A 10 3.91 -50.26 20.65
N ALA A 11 4.14 -49.98 21.93
CA ALA A 11 3.71 -48.73 22.57
C ALA A 11 4.45 -47.51 22.00
N ILE A 12 5.75 -47.62 21.73
CA ILE A 12 6.56 -46.55 21.12
C ILE A 12 6.12 -46.26 19.68
N LEU A 13 5.85 -47.30 18.88
CA LEU A 13 5.33 -47.15 17.51
C LEU A 13 3.94 -46.50 17.46
N LEU A 14 3.06 -46.83 18.41
CA LEU A 14 1.74 -46.20 18.55
C LEU A 14 1.86 -44.71 18.91
N ILE A 15 2.76 -44.34 19.82
CA ILE A 15 3.00 -42.95 20.21
C ILE A 15 3.61 -42.13 19.06
N SER A 16 4.54 -42.71 18.29
CA SER A 16 5.14 -42.06 17.11
C SER A 16 4.12 -41.72 16.02
N CYS A 17 3.09 -42.56 15.82
CA CYS A 17 2.03 -42.26 14.86
C CYS A 17 1.19 -41.05 15.29
N PHE A 18 0.93 -40.88 16.59
CA PHE A 18 0.13 -39.77 17.12
C PHE A 18 0.84 -38.40 17.04
N ILE A 19 2.17 -38.35 17.06
CA ILE A 19 2.93 -37.09 16.92
C ILE A 19 2.82 -36.52 15.49
N HIS A 20 2.56 -37.37 14.49
CA HIS A 20 2.31 -36.95 13.11
C HIS A 20 0.83 -36.62 12.81
N LEU A 21 -0.07 -36.78 13.78
CA LEU A 21 -1.52 -36.67 13.62
C LEU A 21 -2.13 -35.41 14.28
N PHE A 22 -1.32 -34.56 14.93
CA PHE A 22 -1.76 -33.24 15.40
C PHE A 22 -1.09 -32.11 14.61
N PRO A 23 -1.85 -31.06 14.26
CA PRO A 23 -2.10 -30.80 12.85
C PRO A 23 -1.38 -29.54 12.37
N SER A 24 -0.77 -29.64 11.19
CA SER A 24 -0.26 -28.50 10.41
C SER A 24 -1.32 -27.41 10.20
N ALA A 25 -2.61 -27.73 10.38
CA ALA A 25 -3.74 -26.81 10.27
C ALA A 25 -3.71 -25.64 11.28
N SER A 26 -3.34 -25.85 12.56
CA SER A 26 -3.34 -24.74 13.53
C SER A 26 -2.19 -23.75 13.29
N HIS A 27 -1.09 -24.23 12.71
CA HIS A 27 0.06 -23.41 12.34
C HIS A 27 -0.21 -22.64 11.03
N ALA A 28 -0.88 -23.27 10.06
CA ALA A 28 -1.33 -22.63 8.83
C ALA A 28 -2.30 -21.47 9.12
N GLN A 29 -3.29 -21.68 9.98
CA GLN A 29 -4.27 -20.66 10.33
C GLN A 29 -3.65 -19.45 11.07
N SER A 30 -2.71 -19.70 11.99
CA SER A 30 -1.97 -18.64 12.67
C SER A 30 -1.11 -17.80 11.71
N ASN A 31 -0.51 -18.41 10.69
CA ASN A 31 0.27 -17.72 9.68
C ASN A 31 -0.61 -16.87 8.74
N GLU A 32 -1.76 -17.40 8.32
CA GLU A 32 -2.73 -16.66 7.50
C GLU A 32 -3.27 -15.41 8.21
N ASP A 33 -3.62 -15.54 9.50
CA ASP A 33 -4.08 -14.40 10.30
C ASP A 33 -3.00 -13.32 10.45
N MET A 34 -1.73 -13.73 10.60
CA MET A 34 -0.59 -12.81 10.65
C MET A 34 -0.38 -12.08 9.32
N GLN A 35 -0.46 -12.79 8.18
CA GLN A 35 -0.34 -12.19 6.85
C GLN A 35 -1.45 -11.17 6.59
N ARG A 36 -2.69 -11.53 6.94
CA ARG A 36 -3.84 -10.65 6.78
C ARG A 36 -3.70 -9.39 7.62
N GLN A 37 -3.33 -9.52 8.89
CA GLN A 37 -3.12 -8.35 9.75
C GLN A 37 -1.99 -7.45 9.23
N ALA A 38 -0.91 -8.05 8.75
CA ALA A 38 0.20 -7.30 8.16
C ALA A 38 -0.23 -6.52 6.89
N PHE A 39 -1.03 -7.14 6.02
CA PHE A 39 -1.61 -6.45 4.86
C PHE A 39 -2.53 -5.30 5.27
N LEU A 40 -3.44 -5.52 6.22
CA LEU A 40 -4.40 -4.49 6.67
C LEU A 40 -3.69 -3.27 7.27
N ASN A 41 -2.61 -3.48 8.02
CA ASN A 41 -1.80 -2.38 8.55
C ASN A 41 -1.15 -1.59 7.41
N PHE A 42 -0.55 -2.28 6.43
CA PHE A 42 0.03 -1.65 5.24
C PHE A 42 -1.03 -0.86 4.45
N GLU A 43 -2.20 -1.45 4.19
CA GLU A 43 -3.32 -0.82 3.49
C GLU A 43 -3.77 0.46 4.22
N LYS A 44 -3.90 0.40 5.55
CA LYS A 44 -4.25 1.57 6.36
C LYS A 44 -3.22 2.69 6.25
N ASP A 45 -1.93 2.37 6.30
CA ASP A 45 -0.86 3.36 6.21
C ASP A 45 -0.87 4.05 4.84
N ILE A 46 -1.07 3.28 3.75
CA ILE A 46 -1.25 3.81 2.40
C ILE A 46 -2.44 4.76 2.33
N HIS A 47 -3.63 4.31 2.76
CA HIS A 47 -4.83 5.13 2.69
C HIS A 47 -4.73 6.40 3.53
N THR A 48 -4.16 6.30 4.72
CA THR A 48 -3.97 7.46 5.61
C THR A 48 -3.08 8.49 4.94
N LEU A 49 -1.96 8.07 4.37
CA LEU A 49 -1.00 8.95 3.70
C LEU A 49 -1.59 9.59 2.44
N VAL A 50 -2.28 8.81 1.61
CA VAL A 50 -2.89 9.36 0.38
C VAL A 50 -4.00 10.34 0.73
N ALA A 51 -4.86 10.02 1.71
CA ALA A 51 -5.92 10.91 2.16
C ALA A 51 -5.36 12.23 2.72
N SER A 52 -4.35 12.18 3.58
CA SER A 52 -3.74 13.40 4.13
C SER A 52 -3.06 14.26 3.07
N SER A 53 -2.51 13.63 2.02
CA SER A 53 -1.91 14.35 0.88
C SER A 53 -2.95 15.09 0.03
N MET A 54 -4.21 14.65 0.11
CA MET A 54 -5.30 15.16 -0.71
C MET A 54 -6.21 16.14 0.04
N GLU A 55 -6.23 16.09 1.37
CA GLU A 55 -7.10 16.87 2.25
C GLU A 55 -7.04 18.38 1.98
N ARG A 56 -5.88 18.92 1.59
CA ARG A 56 -5.73 20.36 1.35
C ARG A 56 -6.61 20.89 0.22
N PHE A 57 -6.88 20.05 -0.79
CA PHE A 57 -7.70 20.41 -1.96
C PHE A 57 -9.20 20.30 -1.75
N ASP A 58 -9.64 19.84 -0.58
CA ASP A 58 -11.06 19.74 -0.22
C ASP A 58 -11.63 21.06 0.34
N LYS A 59 -10.83 22.14 0.39
CA LYS A 59 -11.25 23.44 0.90
C LYS A 59 -11.75 24.35 -0.22
N SER A 60 -13.07 24.53 -0.25
CA SER A 60 -13.83 25.42 -1.13
C SER A 60 -13.53 26.93 -0.95
N ASP A 61 -12.75 27.28 0.06
CA ASP A 61 -12.55 28.67 0.50
C ASP A 61 -11.10 29.12 0.27
N LEU A 62 -10.60 28.98 -0.96
CA LEU A 62 -9.34 29.61 -1.35
C LEU A 62 -9.51 31.14 -1.27
N PRO A 63 -8.66 31.86 -0.51
CA PRO A 63 -8.75 33.30 -0.40
C PRO A 63 -8.52 33.96 -1.77
N LEU A 64 -9.21 35.08 -2.04
CA LEU A 64 -9.15 35.82 -3.30
C LEU A 64 -7.81 36.56 -3.55
N ASN A 65 -6.83 36.43 -2.65
CA ASN A 65 -5.54 37.10 -2.79
C ASN A 65 -4.53 36.19 -3.52
N GLU A 66 -4.00 36.69 -4.63
CA GLU A 66 -3.00 36.00 -5.48
C GLU A 66 -1.77 35.52 -4.69
N GLU A 67 -1.27 36.30 -3.73
CA GLU A 67 -0.11 35.90 -2.91
C GLU A 67 -0.45 34.67 -2.06
N TYR A 68 -1.66 34.62 -1.48
CA TYR A 68 -2.10 33.46 -0.71
C TYR A 68 -2.34 32.24 -1.61
N ILE A 69 -2.86 32.43 -2.82
CA ILE A 69 -3.05 31.35 -3.80
C ILE A 69 -1.69 30.78 -4.23
N TYR A 70 -0.71 31.66 -4.48
CA TYR A 70 0.64 31.26 -4.84
C TYR A 70 1.30 30.44 -3.71
N MET A 71 1.25 30.94 -2.47
CA MET A 71 1.77 30.24 -1.29
C MET A 71 1.04 28.93 -1.01
N TYR A 72 -0.27 28.88 -1.31
CA TYR A 72 -1.05 27.66 -1.22
C TYR A 72 -0.49 26.57 -2.15
N PHE A 73 -0.24 26.89 -3.42
CA PHE A 73 0.33 25.92 -4.37
C PHE A 73 1.75 25.50 -4.00
N LEU A 74 2.61 26.43 -3.54
CA LEU A 74 3.95 26.09 -3.06
C LEU A 74 3.91 25.13 -1.87
N THR A 75 2.99 25.35 -0.93
CA THR A 75 2.88 24.46 0.22
C THR A 75 2.33 23.09 -0.18
N ALA A 76 1.36 23.04 -1.10
CA ALA A 76 0.84 21.78 -1.64
C ALA A 76 1.94 20.97 -2.35
N ARG A 77 2.83 21.63 -3.10
CA ARG A 77 4.01 20.99 -3.69
C ARG A 77 4.85 20.31 -2.62
N ASP A 78 5.21 21.04 -1.57
CA ASP A 78 6.07 20.51 -0.51
C ASP A 78 5.41 19.32 0.21
N GLU A 79 4.09 19.37 0.40
CA GLU A 79 3.33 18.24 0.94
C GLU A 79 3.39 17.01 0.03
N TYR A 80 3.25 17.16 -1.29
CA TYR A 80 3.40 16.04 -2.22
C TYR A 80 4.80 15.43 -2.19
N VAL A 81 5.85 16.26 -2.12
CA VAL A 81 7.23 15.80 -1.95
C VAL A 81 7.38 14.99 -0.67
N GLN A 82 6.90 15.52 0.46
CA GLN A 82 7.00 14.83 1.75
C GLN A 82 6.19 13.53 1.76
N SER A 83 5.01 13.51 1.16
CA SER A 83 4.20 12.31 1.04
C SER A 83 4.86 11.25 0.17
N ALA A 84 5.51 11.63 -0.93
CA ALA A 84 6.26 10.67 -1.76
C ALA A 84 7.42 10.05 -0.98
N LEU A 85 8.15 10.85 -0.20
CA LEU A 85 9.23 10.38 0.68
C LEU A 85 8.71 9.47 1.80
N ASN A 86 7.59 9.84 2.42
CA ASN A 86 6.98 9.03 3.48
C ASN A 86 6.46 7.71 2.93
N LEU A 87 5.87 7.72 1.74
CA LEU A 87 5.40 6.53 1.06
C LEU A 87 6.55 5.57 0.70
N GLN A 88 7.70 6.09 0.27
CA GLN A 88 8.90 5.27 0.05
C GLN A 88 9.33 4.52 1.33
N ARG A 89 9.22 5.16 2.49
CA ARG A 89 9.59 4.61 3.81
C ARG A 89 8.62 3.53 4.33
N ILE A 90 7.39 3.45 3.82
CA ILE A 90 6.46 2.39 4.21
C ILE A 90 7.00 1.05 3.70
N ALA A 91 7.44 0.19 4.61
CA ALA A 91 7.99 -1.10 4.26
C ALA A 91 6.88 -2.08 3.88
N VAL A 92 7.07 -2.81 2.77
CA VAL A 92 6.20 -3.93 2.44
C VAL A 92 6.42 -5.06 3.46
N PRO A 93 5.36 -5.58 4.10
CA PRO A 93 5.51 -6.59 5.14
C PRO A 93 6.22 -7.85 4.64
N THR A 94 7.26 -8.28 5.37
CA THR A 94 8.09 -9.44 4.98
C THR A 94 7.37 -10.77 5.12
N THR A 95 6.35 -10.82 5.99
CA THR A 95 5.49 -11.99 6.26
C THR A 95 4.62 -12.36 5.06
N LEU A 96 4.42 -11.44 4.10
CA LEU A 96 3.59 -11.69 2.93
C LEU A 96 4.28 -12.57 1.88
N PRO A 97 3.51 -13.33 1.08
CA PRO A 97 4.03 -14.09 -0.06
C PRO A 97 4.76 -13.21 -1.07
N ASN A 98 5.76 -13.77 -1.76
CA ASN A 98 6.64 -13.01 -2.67
C ASN A 98 5.90 -12.31 -3.81
N HIS A 99 4.86 -12.92 -4.37
CA HIS A 99 4.07 -12.30 -5.44
C HIS A 99 3.19 -11.15 -4.93
N ILE A 100 2.66 -11.26 -3.71
CA ILE A 100 1.95 -10.17 -3.03
C ILE A 100 2.90 -9.01 -2.78
N LYS A 101 4.10 -9.28 -2.24
CA LYS A 101 5.11 -8.24 -1.98
C LYS A 101 5.50 -7.47 -3.24
N ARG A 102 5.76 -8.17 -4.35
CA ARG A 102 6.05 -7.52 -5.64
C ARG A 102 4.88 -6.64 -6.12
N SER A 103 3.65 -7.09 -5.90
CA SER A 103 2.46 -6.31 -6.26
C SER A 103 2.33 -5.05 -5.40
N LEU A 104 2.63 -5.14 -4.10
CA LEU A 104 2.63 -4.00 -3.20
C LEU A 104 3.75 -2.98 -3.49
N GLU A 105 4.94 -3.44 -3.88
CA GLU A 105 6.00 -2.52 -4.34
C GLU A 105 5.58 -1.79 -5.62
N LYS A 106 4.88 -2.47 -6.53
CA LYS A 106 4.31 -1.83 -7.71
C LYS A 106 3.26 -0.78 -7.34
N VAL A 107 2.35 -1.09 -6.41
CA VAL A 107 1.38 -0.12 -5.87
C VAL A 107 2.09 1.12 -5.34
N LYS A 108 3.11 0.95 -4.50
CA LYS A 108 3.89 2.09 -3.98
C LYS A 108 4.50 2.92 -5.12
N SER A 109 5.09 2.26 -6.11
CA SER A 109 5.67 2.94 -7.27
C SER A 109 4.64 3.76 -8.04
N GLU A 110 3.45 3.22 -8.29
CA GLU A 110 2.37 3.93 -8.98
C GLU A 110 1.92 5.17 -8.19
N LEU A 111 1.73 5.01 -6.88
CA LEU A 111 1.35 6.11 -5.99
C LEU A 111 2.43 7.20 -5.92
N ILE A 112 3.71 6.83 -5.87
CA ILE A 112 4.84 7.78 -5.90
C ILE A 112 4.85 8.58 -7.22
N ILE A 113 4.63 7.90 -8.36
CA ILE A 113 4.53 8.58 -9.67
C ILE A 113 3.36 9.58 -9.67
N GLY A 114 2.23 9.20 -9.06
CA GLY A 114 1.07 10.09 -8.90
C GLY A 114 1.42 11.35 -8.10
N LEU A 115 2.06 11.18 -6.94
CA LEU A 115 2.47 12.30 -6.08
C LEU A 115 3.47 13.23 -6.78
N HIS A 116 4.48 12.70 -7.48
CA HIS A 116 5.41 13.52 -8.26
C HIS A 116 4.73 14.25 -9.43
N SER A 117 3.75 13.63 -10.08
CA SER A 117 2.99 14.33 -11.13
C SER A 117 2.15 15.48 -10.57
N LEU A 118 1.64 15.33 -9.34
CA LEU A 118 0.94 16.42 -8.64
C LEU A 118 1.90 17.52 -8.18
N GLU A 119 3.06 17.17 -7.64
CA GLU A 119 4.17 18.10 -7.35
C GLU A 119 4.50 18.95 -8.59
N GLU A 120 4.81 18.31 -9.72
CA GLU A 120 5.13 19.00 -10.97
C GLU A 120 3.98 19.91 -11.44
N SER A 121 2.73 19.51 -11.19
CA SER A 121 1.59 20.36 -11.51
C SER A 121 1.58 21.65 -10.69
N MET A 122 1.98 21.59 -9.41
CA MET A 122 2.09 22.77 -8.55
C MET A 122 3.21 23.72 -9.01
N ASP A 123 4.36 23.18 -9.44
CA ASP A 123 5.44 23.98 -10.03
C ASP A 123 5.00 24.67 -11.33
N VAL A 124 4.23 23.98 -12.18
CA VAL A 124 3.75 24.55 -13.44
C VAL A 124 2.71 25.64 -13.22
N VAL A 125 1.76 25.46 -12.28
CA VAL A 125 0.74 26.50 -12.02
C VAL A 125 1.34 27.73 -11.35
N THR A 126 2.33 27.56 -10.48
CA THR A 126 3.04 28.71 -9.88
C THR A 126 3.85 29.47 -10.93
N LEU A 127 4.46 28.78 -11.89
CA LEU A 127 5.12 29.45 -13.03
C LEU A 127 4.12 30.15 -13.96
N TYR A 128 2.93 29.56 -14.17
CA TYR A 128 1.85 30.21 -14.89
C TYR A 128 1.45 31.54 -14.25
N MET A 129 1.26 31.57 -12.93
CA MET A 129 0.89 32.79 -12.19
C MET A 129 1.91 33.93 -12.31
N ILE A 130 3.18 33.62 -12.61
CA ILE A 130 4.25 34.62 -12.77
C ILE A 130 4.34 35.13 -14.21
N THR A 131 4.05 34.25 -15.18
CA THR A 131 4.35 34.50 -16.60
C THR A 131 3.14 34.75 -17.47
N ASP A 132 1.93 34.47 -16.97
CA ASP A 132 0.65 34.51 -17.68
C ASP A 132 0.65 33.72 -19.00
N ASN A 133 1.53 32.73 -19.14
CA ASN A 133 1.62 31.92 -20.34
C ASN A 133 0.53 30.82 -20.34
N PRO A 134 -0.51 30.90 -21.20
CA PRO A 134 -1.63 29.96 -21.17
C PRO A 134 -1.22 28.51 -21.44
N LEU A 135 -0.11 28.27 -22.14
CA LEU A 135 0.42 26.91 -22.38
C LEU A 135 0.83 26.21 -21.07
N LEU A 136 1.24 26.97 -20.06
CA LEU A 136 1.56 26.42 -18.74
C LEU A 136 0.30 26.00 -18.01
N TYR A 137 -0.82 26.72 -18.15
CA TYR A 137 -2.08 26.31 -17.54
C TYR A 137 -2.60 24.99 -18.13
N ASP A 138 -2.45 24.78 -19.44
CA ASP A 138 -2.78 23.50 -20.07
C ASP A 138 -1.86 22.37 -19.60
N LEU A 139 -0.57 22.64 -19.44
CA LEU A 139 0.38 21.67 -18.90
C LEU A 139 0.07 21.31 -17.43
N TYR A 140 -0.30 22.30 -16.62
CA TYR A 140 -0.76 22.11 -15.23
C TYR A 140 -1.91 21.11 -15.16
N LYS A 141 -2.97 21.34 -15.95
CA LYS A 141 -4.14 20.45 -15.98
C LYS A 141 -3.74 19.02 -16.32
N LYS A 142 -2.94 18.84 -17.37
CA LYS A 142 -2.46 17.51 -17.79
C LYS A 142 -1.66 16.80 -16.69
N LYS A 143 -0.74 17.50 -16.03
CA LYS A 143 0.07 16.93 -14.94
C LYS A 143 -0.80 16.55 -13.73
N ARG A 144 -1.74 17.42 -13.37
CA ARG A 144 -2.70 17.17 -12.30
C ARG A 144 -3.57 15.93 -12.58
N GLU A 145 -4.13 15.83 -13.78
CA GLU A 145 -4.93 14.68 -14.22
C GLU A 145 -4.13 13.39 -14.20
N ASN A 146 -2.90 13.40 -14.73
CA ASN A 146 -2.01 12.26 -14.66
C ASN A 146 -1.74 11.84 -13.21
N GLY A 147 -1.50 12.81 -12.32
CA GLY A 147 -1.31 12.56 -10.90
C GLY A 147 -2.47 11.79 -10.27
N PHE A 148 -3.70 12.23 -10.50
CA PHE A 148 -4.89 11.51 -10.01
C PHE A 148 -5.08 10.14 -10.64
N LEU A 149 -4.80 9.99 -11.93
CA LEU A 149 -4.90 8.71 -12.60
C LEU A 149 -3.94 7.66 -12.02
N TYR A 150 -2.71 8.05 -11.69
CA TYR A 150 -1.76 7.16 -11.02
C TYR A 150 -2.15 6.85 -9.58
N LEU A 151 -2.67 7.84 -8.83
CA LEU A 151 -3.15 7.60 -7.47
C LEU A 151 -4.32 6.62 -7.45
N ASP A 152 -5.33 6.85 -8.30
CA ASP A 152 -6.50 5.97 -8.43
C ASP A 152 -6.12 4.57 -8.90
N GLY A 153 -5.22 4.49 -9.89
CA GLY A 153 -4.66 3.22 -10.37
C GLY A 153 -3.93 2.45 -9.26
N GLY A 154 -3.10 3.12 -8.48
CA GLY A 154 -2.38 2.52 -7.34
C GLY A 154 -3.33 2.02 -6.25
N LEU A 155 -4.36 2.78 -5.90
CA LEU A 155 -5.38 2.38 -4.92
C LEU A 155 -6.24 1.21 -5.43
N THR A 156 -6.60 1.22 -6.71
CA THR A 156 -7.32 0.11 -7.36
C THR A 156 -6.47 -1.17 -7.38
N SER A 157 -5.17 -1.03 -7.69
CA SER A 157 -4.19 -2.12 -7.60
C SER A 157 -4.10 -2.66 -6.17
N LEU A 158 -4.09 -1.81 -5.15
CA LEU A 158 -4.07 -2.21 -3.74
C LEU A 158 -5.31 -3.04 -3.37
N ALA A 159 -6.50 -2.59 -3.77
CA ALA A 159 -7.75 -3.34 -3.57
C ALA A 159 -7.72 -4.69 -4.29
N THR A 160 -7.13 -4.75 -5.50
CA THR A 160 -6.95 -6.01 -6.23
C THR A 160 -6.02 -6.98 -5.49
N VAL A 161 -4.95 -6.48 -4.87
CA VAL A 161 -4.04 -7.31 -4.06
C VAL A 161 -4.76 -7.89 -2.85
N LYS A 162 -5.61 -7.10 -2.18
CA LYS A 162 -6.46 -7.57 -1.08
C LYS A 162 -7.33 -8.76 -1.48
N LEU A 163 -8.03 -8.65 -2.61
CA LEU A 163 -8.90 -9.71 -3.13
C LEU A 163 -8.12 -10.99 -3.46
N ARG A 164 -6.88 -10.88 -3.95
CA ARG A 164 -6.02 -12.04 -4.20
C ARG A 164 -5.61 -12.73 -2.90
N LEU A 165 -5.21 -11.95 -1.90
CA LEU A 165 -4.86 -12.47 -0.58
C LEU A 165 -6.05 -13.17 0.08
N GLU A 166 -7.26 -12.64 -0.08
CA GLU A 166 -8.50 -13.25 0.41
C GLU A 166 -8.90 -14.51 -0.40
N GLY A 167 -8.68 -14.51 -1.72
CA GLY A 167 -8.97 -15.65 -2.59
C GLY A 167 -8.06 -16.87 -2.34
N GLU A 168 -6.81 -16.65 -1.93
CA GLU A 168 -5.88 -17.72 -1.55
C GLU A 168 -6.39 -18.57 -0.37
N LYS A 169 -7.21 -17.99 0.50
CA LYS A 169 -7.90 -18.69 1.61
C LYS A 169 -8.87 -19.77 1.14
N HIS A 170 -9.46 -19.62 -0.05
CA HIS A 170 -10.53 -20.50 -0.55
C HIS A 170 -10.00 -21.56 -1.53
N SER A 171 -8.70 -21.56 -1.82
CA SER A 171 -8.06 -22.48 -2.76
C SER A 171 -7.37 -23.71 -2.14
N VAL A 172 -7.46 -23.90 -0.81
CA VAL A 172 -6.91 -25.09 -0.14
C VAL A 172 -8.03 -26.15 0.01
N PRO A 173 -7.92 -27.31 -0.68
CA PRO A 173 -8.88 -28.42 -0.55
C PRO A 173 -8.76 -29.20 0.77
#